data_AF-A0A969ZK94-F1
#
_entry.id   AF-A0A969ZK94-F1
#
_cell.length_a   1.000
_cell.length_b   1.000
_cell.length_c   1.000
_cell.angle_alpha   90.00
_cell.angle_beta   90.00
_cell.angle_gamma   90.00
#
_symmetry.space_group_name_H-M   'P 1'
#
loop_
_entity.id
_entity.type
_entity.pdbx_description
1 polymer ?
#
loop_
_entity_poly.entity_id
_entity_poly.type
_entity_poly.pdbx_seq_one_letter_code
_entity_poly.pdbx_strand_id
1 'polypeptide(L)'
;MSDPKYENVGDITTRVMEECAEVIQIVCKVQRFGWNNYHPKDKDKTPNWKLVLKEIDDLEKRISQIKKYIAIQTFNGNMTETGQ
;
A
#
# COMPACT_ATOMS: atom_id res chain seq x y z
N MET A 1 -5.95 1.99 6.73
CA MET A 1 -6.22 0.82 7.59
C MET A 1 -7.17 -0.12 6.91
N SER A 2 -6.54 -1.06 6.22
CA SER A 2 -7.14 -2.18 5.51
C SER A 2 -8.06 -2.97 6.43
N ASP A 3 -9.32 -3.14 6.00
CA ASP A 3 -10.25 -4.05 6.65
C ASP A 3 -9.83 -5.49 6.32
N PRO A 4 -9.62 -6.38 7.31
CA PRO A 4 -9.24 -7.78 7.06
C PRO A 4 -10.16 -8.49 6.07
N LYS A 5 -11.42 -8.05 5.96
CA LYS A 5 -12.39 -8.56 4.99
C LYS A 5 -11.94 -8.42 3.52
N TYR A 6 -11.16 -7.38 3.20
CA TYR A 6 -10.75 -7.06 1.82
C TYR A 6 -9.29 -7.40 1.53
N GLU A 7 -8.58 -8.03 2.46
CA GLU A 7 -7.15 -8.35 2.34
C GLU A 7 -6.82 -9.19 1.08
N ASN A 8 -7.77 -10.03 0.64
CA ASN A 8 -7.65 -10.90 -0.55
C ASN A 8 -8.60 -10.51 -1.69
N VAL A 9 -9.17 -9.30 -1.65
CA VAL A 9 -10.11 -8.81 -2.66
C VAL A 9 -9.38 -7.91 -3.65
N GLY A 10 -9.62 -8.14 -4.95
CA GLY A 10 -8.99 -7.40 -6.04
C GLY A 10 -7.71 -8.04 -6.55
N ASP A 11 -7.26 -7.61 -7.72
CA ASP A 11 -5.97 -8.05 -8.28
C ASP A 11 -4.79 -7.30 -7.64
N ILE A 12 -3.58 -7.69 -8.03
CA ILE A 12 -2.35 -7.10 -7.50
C ILE A 12 -2.25 -5.59 -7.73
N THR A 13 -2.84 -5.08 -8.81
CA THR A 13 -2.84 -3.64 -9.14
C THR A 13 -3.81 -2.88 -8.24
N THR A 14 -4.99 -3.47 -7.98
CA THR A 14 -5.99 -2.94 -7.06
C THR A 14 -5.42 -2.75 -5.67
N ARG A 15 -4.67 -3.74 -5.17
CA ARG A 15 -4.00 -3.64 -3.85
C ARG A 15 -2.97 -2.53 -3.80
N VAL A 16 -2.15 -2.35 -4.85
CA VAL A 16 -1.18 -1.24 -4.91
C VAL A 16 -1.91 0.11 -4.91
N MET A 17 -3.01 0.23 -5.66
CA MET A 17 -3.82 1.45 -5.71
C MET A 17 -4.42 1.79 -4.33
N GLU A 18 -4.91 0.79 -3.60
CA GLU A 18 -5.44 0.94 -2.24
C GLU A 18 -4.38 1.51 -1.31
N GLU A 19 -3.20 0.88 -1.19
CA GLU A 19 -2.16 1.37 -0.26
C GLU A 19 -1.65 2.77 -0.65
N CYS A 20 -1.56 3.08 -1.95
CA CYS A 20 -1.26 4.44 -2.41
C CYS A 20 -2.29 5.46 -1.89
N ALA A 21 -3.58 5.13 -1.98
CA ALA A 21 -4.65 5.99 -1.50
C ALA A 21 -4.61 6.15 0.04
N GLU A 22 -4.30 5.08 0.78
CA GLU A 22 -4.13 5.13 2.25
C GLU A 22 -2.97 6.05 2.66
N VAL A 23 -1.82 5.95 1.98
CA VAL A 23 -0.67 6.86 2.20
C VAL A 23 -1.06 8.32 1.93
N ILE A 24 -1.73 8.60 0.80
CA ILE A 24 -2.20 9.96 0.47
C ILE A 24 -3.12 10.48 1.59
N GLN A 25 -4.10 9.66 2.00
CA GLN A 25 -5.07 10.04 3.01
C GLN A 25 -4.39 10.40 4.35
N ILE A 26 -3.43 9.60 4.81
CA ILE A 26 -2.77 9.86 6.09
C ILE A 26 -1.81 11.05 6.02
N VAL A 27 -1.14 11.28 4.89
CA VAL A 27 -0.33 12.49 4.67
C VAL A 27 -1.22 13.74 4.68
N CYS A 28 -2.38 13.72 4.02
CA CYS A 28 -3.33 14.83 4.08
C CYS A 28 -3.82 15.09 5.52
N LYS A 29 -4.08 14.03 6.29
CA LYS A 29 -4.45 14.15 7.72
C LYS A 29 -3.34 14.82 8.52
N VAL A 30 -2.09 14.41 8.31
CA VAL A 30 -0.91 15.00 8.97
C VAL A 30 -0.76 16.48 8.62
N GLN A 31 -0.91 16.85 7.34
CA GLN A 31 -0.83 18.25 6.93
C GLN A 31 -1.89 19.11 7.63
N ARG A 32 -3.08 18.56 7.85
CA ARG A 32 -4.19 19.27 8.51
C ARG A 32 -4.03 19.38 10.03
N PHE A 33 -3.53 18.34 10.69
CA PHE A 33 -3.60 18.23 12.15
C PHE A 33 -2.25 18.16 12.87
N GLY A 34 -1.15 17.97 12.14
CA GLY A 34 0.20 17.84 12.67
C GLY A 34 0.66 16.40 12.91
N TRP A 35 1.98 16.20 12.85
CA TRP A 35 2.65 14.90 12.95
C TRP A 35 2.46 14.19 14.30
N ASN A 36 2.48 14.96 15.40
CA ASN A 36 2.38 14.44 16.77
C ASN A 36 0.93 14.36 17.29
N ASN A 37 -0.05 14.75 16.47
CA ASN A 37 -1.45 14.67 16.83
C ASN A 37 -1.97 13.23 16.67
N TYR A 38 -3.11 12.93 17.28
CA TYR A 38 -3.74 11.60 17.27
C TYR A 38 -5.25 11.73 17.12
N HIS A 39 -5.92 10.63 16.74
CA HIS A 39 -7.37 10.64 16.62
C HIS A 39 -8.03 10.70 18.01
N PRO A 40 -9.07 11.54 18.25
CA PRO A 40 -9.66 11.69 19.59
C PRO A 40 -10.25 10.42 20.21
N LYS A 41 -10.65 9.45 19.36
CA LYS A 41 -11.19 8.15 19.78
C LYS A 41 -10.14 7.04 19.84
N ASP A 42 -8.89 7.33 19.48
CA ASP A 42 -7.80 6.37 19.60
C ASP A 42 -7.36 6.30 21.07
N LYS A 43 -7.64 5.16 21.71
CA LYS A 43 -7.31 4.93 23.12
C LYS A 43 -5.81 4.91 23.37
N ASP A 44 -5.03 4.45 22.38
CA ASP A 44 -3.58 4.34 22.47
C ASP A 44 -2.88 5.65 22.10
N LYS A 45 -3.65 6.66 21.66
CA LYS A 45 -3.17 7.98 21.25
C LYS A 45 -2.01 7.88 20.25
N THR A 46 -2.16 7.01 19.27
CA THR A 46 -1.15 6.74 18.26
C THR A 46 -0.88 8.02 17.46
N PRO A 47 0.36 8.54 17.48
CA PRO A 47 0.68 9.76 16.77
C PRO A 47 0.61 9.52 15.26
N ASN A 48 0.19 10.54 14.51
CA ASN A 48 -0.03 10.41 13.07
C ASN A 48 1.24 9.99 12.32
N TRP A 49 2.45 10.40 12.75
CA TRP A 49 3.70 9.95 12.11
C TRP A 49 3.86 8.42 12.12
N LYS A 50 3.41 7.76 13.19
CA LYS A 50 3.48 6.29 13.31
C LYS A 50 2.49 5.62 12.36
N LEU A 51 1.32 6.24 12.16
CA LEU A 51 0.35 5.79 11.17
C LEU A 51 0.86 5.99 9.74
N VAL A 52 1.56 7.08 9.44
CA VAL A 52 2.20 7.30 8.14
C VAL A 52 3.22 6.20 7.84
N LEU A 53 4.11 5.89 8.79
CA LEU A 53 5.09 4.81 8.60
C LEU A 53 4.41 3.47 8.33
N LYS A 54 3.32 3.16 9.04
CA LYS A 54 2.55 1.94 8.80
C LYS A 54 2.06 1.84 7.35
N GLU A 55 1.37 2.88 6.84
CA GLU A 55 0.81 2.80 5.48
C GLU A 55 1.93 2.83 4.41
N ILE A 56 3.10 3.45 4.69
CA ILE A 56 4.29 3.35 3.83
C ILE A 56 4.81 1.91 3.79
N ASP A 57 4.98 1.26 4.94
CA ASP A 57 5.44 -0.14 5.01
C ASP A 57 4.49 -1.08 4.26
N ASP A 58 3.17 -0.83 4.34
CA ASP A 58 2.17 -1.61 3.64
C ASP A 58 2.22 -1.38 2.11
N LEU A 59 2.42 -0.13 1.66
CA LEU A 59 2.67 0.17 0.25
C LEU A 59 3.97 -0.47 -0.27
N GLU A 60 5.07 -0.43 0.48
CA GLU A 60 6.35 -1.04 0.08
C GLU A 60 6.22 -2.55 -0.16
N LYS A 61 5.44 -3.25 0.70
CA LYS A 61 5.13 -4.67 0.51
C LYS A 61 4.40 -4.90 -0.81
N ARG A 62 3.40 -4.09 -1.15
CA ARG A 62 2.65 -4.22 -2.42
C ARG A 62 3.49 -3.85 -3.64
N ILE A 63 4.36 -2.85 -3.54
CA ILE A 63 5.34 -2.53 -4.58
C ILE A 63 6.29 -3.72 -4.83
N SER A 64 6.77 -4.38 -3.78
CA SER A 64 7.60 -5.58 -3.92
C SER A 64 6.86 -6.71 -4.64
N GLN A 65 5.59 -6.92 -4.31
CA GLN A 65 4.75 -7.93 -4.96
C GLN A 65 4.52 -7.61 -6.45
N ILE A 66 4.13 -6.38 -6.81
CA ILE A 66 3.85 -6.03 -8.21
C ILE A 66 5.12 -6.08 -9.07
N LYS A 67 6.29 -5.73 -8.52
CA LYS A 67 7.58 -5.90 -9.21
C LYS A 67 7.85 -7.36 -9.58
N LYS A 68 7.63 -8.29 -8.64
CA LYS A 68 7.76 -9.73 -8.90
C LYS A 68 6.79 -10.20 -9.97
N TYR A 69 5.54 -9.75 -9.89
CA TYR A 69 4.52 -10.08 -10.88
C TYR A 69 4.91 -9.60 -12.29
N ILE A 70 5.32 -8.34 -12.43
CA ILE A 70 5.78 -7.79 -13.71
C ILE A 70 6.96 -8.60 -14.26
N ALA A 71 7.97 -8.90 -13.43
CA ALA A 71 9.13 -9.69 -13.86
C ALA A 71 8.75 -11.07 -14.41
N ILE A 72 7.80 -11.76 -13.76
CA ILE A 72 7.29 -13.06 -14.24
C ILE A 72 6.56 -12.90 -15.57
N GLN A 73 5.69 -11.90 -15.71
CA GLN A 73 4.95 -11.67 -16.96
C GLN A 73 5.90 -11.35 -18.13
N THR A 74 6.92 -10.51 -17.91
CA THR A 74 7.90 -10.15 -18.93
C THR A 74 8.80 -11.34 -19.32
N PHE A 75 9.22 -12.16 -18.35
CA PHE A 75 10.00 -13.37 -18.65
C PHE A 75 9.20 -14.40 -19.47
N ASN A 76 7.94 -14.60 -19.11
CA ASN A 76 7.05 -15.53 -19.83
C ASN A 76 6.75 -15.04 -21.26
N GLY A 77 6.61 -13.74 -21.48
CA GLY A 77 6.44 -13.16 -22.82
C GLY A 77 7.64 -13.40 -23.74
N ASN A 78 8.86 -13.31 -23.20
CA ASN A 78 10.09 -13.51 -23.99
C ASN A 78 10.31 -14.98 -24.42
N MET A 79 9.84 -15.95 -23.63
CA MET A 79 9.90 -17.38 -23.98
C MET A 79 8.91 -17.77 -25.09
N THR A 80 7.79 -17.06 -25.22
CA THR A 80 6.80 -17.33 -26.28
C THR A 80 7.19 -16.74 -27.63
N GLU A 81 8.02 -15.68 -27.65
CA GLU A 81 8.46 -15.02 -28.89
C GLU A 81 9.71 -15.65 -29.52
N THR A 82 10.45 -16.50 -28.79
CA THR A 82 11.68 -17.16 -29.27
C THR A 82 11.45 -18.57 -29.81
N GLY A 83 10.18 -19.01 -29.91
CA GLY A 83 9.79 -20.36 -30.33
C GLY A 83 9.16 -20.48 -31.73
N GLN A 84 9.41 -19.53 -32.64
CA GLN A 84 9.00 -19.62 -34.05
C GLN A 84 10.19 -19.88 -34.99
#